data_AF-A0AAJ5LKN9-F1
#
_entry.id   AF-A0AAJ5LKN9-F1
#
_cell.length_a   1.000
_cell.length_b   1.000
_cell.length_c   1.000
_cell.angle_alpha   90.00
_cell.angle_beta   90.00
_cell.angle_gamma   90.00
#
_symmetry.space_group_name_H-M   'P 1'
#
loop_
_entity.id
_entity.type
_entity.pdbx_description
1 polymer ?
#
loop_
_entity_poly.entity_id
_entity_poly.type
_entity_poly.pdbx_seq_one_letter_code
_entity_poly.pdbx_strand_id
1 'polypeptide(L)'
;MVRDQIKALEIANKAFNTLDLLIAFLLGDRNKTYAAGVMHLRFDPFQSAIITSANGIFGGEEEFLGFRNNVDIHDLLSTDLYQGTDMSSDLISSVMDPGDEIERKISRAVEWVGEAYIEKNKASAFLKVAVAMEAMLKVDEKGLISASIVSTIAEQCAFILGEDADDCLRIEHKVKAMYGVRSSIVHSGSSSVDDLLLQDFLDLIRKIIFKVVNLKVSLDLKNVKELQATLKKRKYSGVW
;
A
#
# COMPACT_ATOMS: atom_id res chain seq x y z
N MET A 1 -37.53 8.19 3.64
CA MET A 1 -37.28 7.62 4.98
C MET A 1 -36.55 6.27 4.93
N VAL A 2 -37.13 5.17 4.44
CA VAL A 2 -36.41 3.86 4.35
C VAL A 2 -35.24 3.88 3.35
N ARG A 3 -35.40 4.52 2.19
CA ARG A 3 -34.32 4.68 1.19
C ARG A 3 -33.14 5.53 1.71
N ASP A 4 -33.43 6.52 2.55
CA ASP A 4 -32.41 7.40 3.12
C ASP A 4 -31.57 6.66 4.18
N GLN A 5 -32.20 5.77 4.95
CA GLN A 5 -31.53 4.90 5.92
C GLN A 5 -30.60 3.89 5.25
N ILE A 6 -31.03 3.25 4.16
CA ILE A 6 -30.18 2.30 3.40
C ILE A 6 -28.96 3.02 2.84
N LYS A 7 -29.15 4.19 2.23
CA LYS A 7 -28.05 4.97 1.67
C LYS A 7 -27.09 5.47 2.75
N ALA A 8 -27.61 5.92 3.89
CA ALA A 8 -26.77 6.31 5.03
C ALA A 8 -25.93 5.13 5.54
N LEU A 9 -26.50 3.93 5.60
CA LEU A 9 -25.78 2.72 6.00
C LEU A 9 -24.69 2.33 4.99
N GLU A 10 -24.96 2.43 3.68
CA GLU A 10 -23.95 2.19 2.64
C GLU A 10 -22.77 3.15 2.76
N ILE A 11 -23.04 4.44 2.98
CA ILE A 11 -22.00 5.47 3.16
C ILE A 11 -21.19 5.19 4.43
N ALA A 12 -21.85 4.85 5.54
CA ALA A 12 -21.19 4.53 6.80
C ALA A 12 -20.29 3.28 6.67
N ASN A 13 -20.81 2.20 6.09
CA ASN A 13 -20.03 0.98 5.87
C ASN A 13 -18.81 1.22 4.98
N LYS A 14 -18.95 2.04 3.94
CA LYS A 14 -17.82 2.42 3.10
C LYS A 14 -16.76 3.18 3.91
N ALA A 15 -17.18 4.19 4.69
CA ALA A 15 -16.25 4.98 5.50
C ALA A 15 -15.50 4.13 6.54
N PHE A 16 -16.20 3.23 7.23
CA PHE A 16 -15.57 2.33 8.19
C PHE A 16 -14.64 1.30 7.54
N ASN A 17 -14.99 0.80 6.35
CA ASN A 17 -14.08 -0.06 5.60
C ASN A 17 -12.80 0.68 5.19
N THR A 18 -12.91 1.91 4.67
CA THR A 18 -11.75 2.74 4.34
C THR A 18 -10.90 3.00 5.59
N LEU A 19 -11.53 3.25 6.75
CA LEU A 19 -10.81 3.42 8.03
C LEU A 19 -10.04 2.14 8.43
N ASP A 20 -10.66 0.97 8.34
CA ASP A 20 -9.99 -0.31 8.68
C ASP A 20 -8.77 -0.57 7.78
N LEU A 21 -8.91 -0.31 6.48
CA LEU A 21 -7.82 -0.48 5.52
C LEU A 21 -6.72 0.56 5.73
N LEU A 22 -7.07 1.78 6.10
CA LEU A 22 -6.11 2.81 6.52
C LEU A 22 -5.36 2.37 7.78
N ILE A 23 -6.03 1.80 8.78
CA ILE A 23 -5.37 1.30 10.00
C ILE A 23 -4.41 0.16 9.65
N ALA A 24 -4.83 -0.81 8.83
CA ALA A 24 -3.94 -1.88 8.36
C ALA A 24 -2.73 -1.33 7.59
N PHE A 25 -2.96 -0.32 6.74
CA PHE A 25 -1.89 0.42 6.08
C PHE A 25 -0.98 1.12 7.09
N LEU A 26 -1.48 1.79 8.12
CA LEU A 26 -0.62 2.47 9.09
C LEU A 26 0.22 1.47 9.89
N LEU A 27 -0.40 0.38 10.37
CA LEU A 27 0.25 -0.70 11.09
C LEU A 27 1.39 -1.36 10.30
N GLY A 28 1.19 -1.57 8.99
CA GLY A 28 2.17 -2.25 8.15
C GLY A 28 2.51 -3.64 8.65
N ASP A 29 3.80 -3.93 8.79
CA ASP A 29 4.28 -5.24 9.27
C ASP A 29 3.77 -5.57 10.68
N ARG A 30 3.51 -4.54 11.48
CA ARG A 30 2.90 -4.68 12.81
C ARG A 30 1.47 -5.19 12.75
N ASN A 31 0.80 -5.17 11.60
CA ASN A 31 -0.52 -5.77 11.42
C ASN A 31 -0.52 -7.31 11.59
N LYS A 32 0.67 -7.94 11.65
CA LYS A 32 0.80 -9.37 11.99
C LYS A 32 0.68 -9.64 13.49
N THR A 33 0.98 -8.65 14.33
CA THR A 33 1.04 -8.80 15.80
C THR A 33 0.03 -7.92 16.53
N TYR A 34 -0.42 -6.84 15.89
CA TYR A 34 -1.40 -5.89 16.40
C TYR A 34 -2.62 -5.86 15.49
N ALA A 35 -3.79 -5.72 16.09
CA ALA A 35 -5.05 -5.62 15.39
C ALA A 35 -5.83 -4.42 15.90
N ALA A 36 -6.27 -3.57 14.99
CA ALA A 36 -7.19 -2.47 15.27
C ALA A 36 -8.17 -2.36 14.10
N GLY A 37 -9.43 -2.12 14.40
CA GLY A 37 -10.49 -2.02 13.40
C GLY A 37 -11.83 -1.69 14.03
N VAL A 38 -12.80 -1.35 13.19
CA VAL A 38 -14.19 -1.09 13.55
C VAL A 38 -15.08 -2.21 12.99
N MET A 39 -14.90 -2.57 11.72
CA MET A 39 -15.70 -3.63 11.08
C MET A 39 -14.92 -4.95 11.01
N HIS A 40 -13.61 -4.87 10.75
CA HIS A 40 -12.73 -6.02 10.59
C HIS A 40 -11.69 -6.08 11.71
N LEU A 41 -12.12 -6.45 12.92
CA LEU A 41 -11.16 -6.76 13.99
C LEU A 41 -10.57 -8.15 13.74
N ARG A 42 -9.29 -8.21 13.38
CA ARG A 42 -8.61 -9.49 13.12
C ARG A 42 -7.66 -9.84 14.23
N PHE A 43 -8.16 -10.62 15.18
CA PHE A 43 -7.29 -11.50 15.94
C PHE A 43 -6.89 -12.62 14.98
N ASP A 44 -5.66 -12.65 14.49
CA ASP A 44 -5.08 -13.93 14.09
C ASP A 44 -4.61 -14.55 15.41
N PRO A 45 -5.37 -15.48 16.05
CA PRO A 45 -4.70 -16.46 16.86
C PRO A 45 -3.69 -17.12 15.92
N PHE A 46 -2.44 -17.27 16.35
CA PHE A 46 -1.47 -18.08 15.62
C PHE A 46 -2.00 -19.51 15.56
N GLN A 47 -2.88 -19.83 14.60
CA GLN A 47 -3.31 -21.18 14.34
C GLN A 47 -2.19 -21.85 13.57
N SER A 48 -1.35 -22.57 14.31
CA SER A 48 -0.35 -23.44 13.71
C SER A 48 -1.05 -24.47 12.85
N ALA A 49 -0.54 -24.71 11.64
CA ALA A 49 -1.08 -25.77 10.78
C ALA A 49 -1.05 -27.12 11.52
N ILE A 50 -2.13 -27.88 11.44
CA ILE A 50 -2.14 -29.28 11.88
C ILE A 50 -1.52 -30.11 10.76
N ILE A 51 -0.32 -30.62 11.00
CA ILE A 51 0.43 -31.47 10.08
C ILE A 51 0.17 -32.92 10.46
N THR A 52 -0.49 -33.67 9.58
CA THR A 52 -0.66 -35.11 9.73
C THR A 52 0.40 -35.85 8.91
N SER A 53 1.07 -36.81 9.53
CA SER A 53 2.03 -37.70 8.88
C SER A 53 1.75 -39.15 9.28
N ALA A 54 2.36 -40.11 8.58
CA ALA A 54 2.27 -41.53 8.93
C ALA A 54 2.73 -41.83 10.38
N ASN A 55 3.56 -40.95 10.96
CA ASN A 55 4.13 -41.10 12.29
C ASN A 55 3.38 -40.30 13.37
N GLY A 56 2.24 -39.67 13.04
CA GLY A 56 1.41 -38.95 14.00
C GLY A 56 0.97 -37.57 13.53
N ILE A 57 0.29 -36.87 14.45
CA ILE A 57 -0.23 -35.53 14.27
C ILE A 57 0.70 -34.56 15.00
N PHE A 58 1.20 -33.56 14.28
CA PHE A 58 1.97 -32.44 14.83
C PHE A 58 1.15 -31.17 14.64
N GLY A 59 0.96 -30.39 15.69
CA GLY A 59 0.29 -29.09 15.64
C GLY A 59 0.83 -28.21 16.77
N GLY A 60 0.86 -26.90 16.55
CA GLY A 60 1.14 -25.95 17.62
C GLY A 60 -0.12 -25.66 18.43
N GLU A 61 0.05 -25.40 19.72
CA GLU A 61 -1.04 -24.97 20.61
C GLU A 61 -1.55 -23.56 20.21
N GLU A 62 -2.84 -23.32 20.42
CA GLU A 62 -3.48 -22.03 20.18
C GLU A 62 -3.23 -21.12 21.39
N GLU A 63 -2.28 -20.18 21.31
CA GLU A 63 -2.14 -19.15 22.34
C GLU A 63 -3.14 -18.00 22.08
N PHE A 64 -4.20 -17.93 22.87
CA PHE A 64 -5.08 -16.76 22.91
C PHE A 64 -4.41 -15.64 23.71
N LEU A 65 -3.70 -14.74 23.03
CA LEU A 65 -2.93 -13.68 23.70
C LEU A 65 -3.80 -12.58 24.32
N GLY A 66 -5.09 -12.50 24.00
CA GLY A 66 -5.99 -11.42 24.44
C GLY A 66 -5.53 -10.02 23.98
N PHE A 67 -6.20 -8.97 24.44
CA PHE A 67 -5.70 -7.60 24.29
C PHE A 67 -4.49 -7.40 25.21
N ARG A 68 -3.27 -7.56 24.68
CA ARG A 68 -2.07 -7.49 25.52
C ARG A 68 -1.73 -6.10 26.00
N ASN A 69 -1.99 -5.07 25.20
CA ASN A 69 -1.70 -3.66 25.52
C ASN A 69 -2.57 -2.71 24.69
N ASN A 70 -2.89 -1.53 25.22
CA ASN A 70 -3.37 -0.41 24.40
C ASN A 70 -2.22 0.04 23.50
N VAL A 71 -2.53 0.34 22.24
CA VAL A 71 -1.59 0.97 21.31
C VAL A 71 -2.04 2.40 21.12
N ASP A 72 -1.16 3.37 21.40
CA ASP A 72 -1.43 4.75 21.03
C ASP A 72 -1.47 4.83 19.50
N ILE A 73 -2.51 5.45 18.95
CA ILE A 73 -2.61 5.66 17.50
C ILE A 73 -1.40 6.49 17.00
N HIS A 74 -0.87 7.38 17.85
CA HIS A 74 0.34 8.13 17.55
C HIS A 74 1.59 7.22 17.48
N ASP A 75 1.62 6.11 18.22
CA ASP A 75 2.71 5.11 18.17
C ASP A 75 2.69 4.27 16.89
N LEU A 76 1.52 4.18 16.23
CA LEU A 76 1.39 3.60 14.89
C LEU A 76 1.94 4.53 13.80
N LEU A 77 1.84 5.83 14.05
CA LEU A 77 2.26 6.88 13.14
C LEU A 77 3.75 7.25 13.31
N SER A 78 4.37 6.91 14.45
CA SER A 78 5.70 7.38 14.86
C SER A 78 6.87 6.48 14.45
N THR A 79 6.65 5.40 13.72
CA THR A 79 7.69 4.38 13.51
C THR A 79 8.68 4.78 12.42
N ASP A 80 9.86 5.26 12.84
CA ASP A 80 11.20 5.24 12.19
C ASP A 80 11.38 5.71 10.73
N LEU A 81 10.31 5.95 9.99
CA LEU A 81 10.31 6.40 8.60
C LEU A 81 9.94 7.88 8.47
N TYR A 82 9.36 8.50 9.51
CA TYR A 82 8.71 9.81 9.39
C TYR A 82 8.97 10.69 10.62
N GLN A 83 9.82 11.72 10.44
CA GLN A 83 9.97 12.80 11.40
C GLN A 83 8.93 13.88 11.08
N GLY A 84 7.77 13.84 11.73
CA GLY A 84 6.78 14.92 11.67
C GLY A 84 5.34 14.45 11.95
N THR A 85 4.72 15.02 12.97
CA THR A 85 3.33 14.77 13.35
C THR A 85 2.32 15.15 12.25
N ASP A 86 2.64 16.13 11.41
CA ASP A 86 1.70 16.68 10.41
C ASP A 86 1.44 15.73 9.22
N MET A 87 2.46 14.96 8.79
CA MET A 87 2.34 14.07 7.62
C MET A 87 1.28 12.98 7.82
N SER A 88 1.12 12.50 9.06
CA SER A 88 0.07 11.54 9.39
C SER A 88 -1.33 12.12 9.26
N SER A 89 -1.52 13.38 9.66
CA SER A 89 -2.80 14.08 9.53
C SER A 89 -3.14 14.32 8.06
N ASP A 90 -2.15 14.70 7.25
CA ASP A 90 -2.32 14.91 5.81
C ASP A 90 -2.65 13.63 5.05
N LEU A 91 -2.06 12.50 5.46
CA LEU A 91 -2.43 11.19 4.92
C LEU A 91 -3.87 10.84 5.31
N ILE A 92 -4.22 10.96 6.59
CA ILE A 92 -5.56 10.61 7.09
C ILE A 92 -6.62 11.44 6.36
N SER A 93 -6.42 12.76 6.22
CA SER A 93 -7.35 13.63 5.50
C SER A 93 -7.44 13.24 4.01
N SER A 94 -6.31 13.02 3.34
CA SER A 94 -6.25 12.60 1.93
C SER A 94 -6.96 11.27 1.67
N VAL A 95 -7.02 10.38 2.67
CA VAL A 95 -7.64 9.05 2.55
C VAL A 95 -9.12 9.08 2.90
N MET A 96 -9.49 9.74 3.99
CA MET A 96 -10.85 9.71 4.55
C MET A 96 -11.80 10.70 3.88
N ASP A 97 -11.29 11.84 3.40
CA ASP A 97 -12.09 12.88 2.72
C ASP A 97 -11.34 13.45 1.51
N PRO A 98 -11.16 12.64 0.44
CA PRO A 98 -10.40 13.07 -0.74
C PRO A 98 -11.16 14.11 -1.57
N GLY A 99 -10.68 15.35 -1.59
CA GLY A 99 -11.20 16.47 -2.36
C GLY A 99 -10.71 16.52 -3.82
N ASP A 100 -9.44 16.21 -4.09
CA ASP A 100 -8.86 16.27 -5.44
C ASP A 100 -8.46 14.91 -6.04
N GLU A 101 -7.97 14.92 -7.28
CA GLU A 101 -7.67 13.68 -8.02
C GLU A 101 -6.50 12.93 -7.40
N ILE A 102 -5.47 13.64 -6.92
CA ILE A 102 -4.33 12.99 -6.29
C ILE A 102 -4.72 12.37 -4.94
N GLU A 103 -5.58 13.02 -4.14
CA GLU A 103 -6.13 12.45 -2.90
C GLU A 103 -6.95 11.19 -3.16
N ARG A 104 -7.82 11.20 -4.18
CA ARG A 104 -8.58 10.00 -4.56
C ARG A 104 -7.67 8.84 -4.93
N LYS A 105 -6.52 9.11 -5.56
CA LYS A 105 -5.52 8.09 -5.88
C LYS A 105 -4.75 7.61 -4.64
N ILE A 106 -4.39 8.52 -3.73
CA ILE A 106 -3.80 8.17 -2.43
C ILE A 106 -4.74 7.25 -1.66
N SER A 107 -6.01 7.65 -1.50
CA SER A 107 -7.05 6.86 -0.85
C SER A 107 -7.16 5.46 -1.47
N ARG A 108 -7.27 5.37 -2.80
CA ARG A 108 -7.34 4.09 -3.51
C ARG A 108 -6.11 3.21 -3.30
N ALA A 109 -4.92 3.79 -3.36
CA ALA A 109 -3.68 3.05 -3.16
C ALA A 109 -3.57 2.53 -1.73
N VAL A 110 -3.94 3.35 -0.73
CA VAL A 110 -3.99 2.96 0.68
C VAL A 110 -4.98 1.82 0.90
N GLU A 111 -6.18 1.87 0.32
CA GLU A 111 -7.16 0.77 0.41
C GLU A 111 -6.56 -0.54 -0.09
N TRP A 112 -5.94 -0.53 -1.28
CA TRP A 112 -5.32 -1.74 -1.85
C TRP A 112 -4.14 -2.28 -1.03
N VAL A 113 -3.30 -1.40 -0.48
CA VAL A 113 -2.18 -1.82 0.37
C VAL A 113 -2.69 -2.33 1.71
N GLY A 114 -3.71 -1.70 2.29
CA GLY A 114 -4.40 -2.19 3.48
C GLY A 114 -4.95 -3.60 3.26
N GLU A 115 -5.63 -3.83 2.13
CA GLU A 115 -6.09 -5.17 1.77
C GLU A 115 -4.94 -6.16 1.57
N ALA A 116 -3.81 -5.72 1.01
CA ALA A 116 -2.63 -6.56 0.83
C ALA A 116 -2.01 -6.98 2.18
N TYR A 117 -1.95 -6.08 3.15
CA TYR A 117 -1.55 -6.40 4.53
C TYR A 117 -2.52 -7.35 5.22
N ILE A 118 -3.77 -7.38 4.76
CA ILE A 118 -4.80 -8.24 5.29
C ILE A 118 -4.81 -9.62 4.61
N GLU A 119 -4.34 -9.71 3.39
CA GLU A 119 -4.43 -10.92 2.59
C GLU A 119 -3.52 -12.05 3.11
N LYS A 120 -4.08 -13.26 3.27
CA LYS A 120 -3.34 -14.45 3.69
C LYS A 120 -2.58 -15.08 2.53
N ASN A 121 -3.14 -15.01 1.32
CA ASN A 121 -2.49 -15.53 0.13
C ASN A 121 -1.45 -14.54 -0.41
N LYS A 122 -0.16 -14.88 -0.30
CA LYS A 122 0.96 -14.01 -0.70
C LYS A 122 0.89 -13.57 -2.16
N ALA A 123 0.46 -14.44 -3.08
CA ALA A 123 0.31 -14.10 -4.48
C ALA A 123 -0.82 -13.05 -4.69
N SER A 124 -1.96 -13.23 -4.03
CA SER A 124 -3.05 -12.25 -3.99
C SER A 124 -2.58 -10.92 -3.37
N ALA A 125 -1.85 -10.96 -2.26
CA ALA A 125 -1.29 -9.77 -1.62
C ALA A 125 -0.36 -9.01 -2.59
N PHE A 126 0.54 -9.74 -3.27
CA PHE A 126 1.46 -9.19 -4.25
C PHE A 126 0.73 -8.52 -5.43
N LEU A 127 -0.35 -9.14 -5.93
CA LEU A 127 -1.20 -8.54 -6.97
C LEU A 127 -1.87 -7.25 -6.48
N LYS A 128 -2.40 -7.24 -5.26
CA LYS A 128 -3.01 -6.04 -4.66
C LYS A 128 -2.00 -4.89 -4.54
N VAL A 129 -0.75 -5.17 -4.14
CA VAL A 129 0.33 -4.16 -4.12
C VAL A 129 0.60 -3.60 -5.52
N ALA A 130 0.65 -4.46 -6.54
CA ALA A 130 0.82 -3.99 -7.92
C ALA A 130 -0.36 -3.12 -8.40
N VAL A 131 -1.59 -3.49 -8.04
CA VAL A 131 -2.79 -2.68 -8.34
C VAL A 131 -2.73 -1.33 -7.60
N ALA A 132 -2.26 -1.29 -6.35
CA ALA A 132 -2.05 -0.04 -5.63
C ALA A 132 -1.07 0.89 -6.36
N MET A 133 0.06 0.33 -6.82
CA MET A 133 1.07 1.07 -7.59
C MET A 133 0.49 1.64 -8.89
N GLU A 134 -0.26 0.84 -9.64
CA GLU A 134 -0.93 1.27 -10.87
C GLU A 134 -2.01 2.33 -10.59
N ALA A 135 -2.85 2.12 -9.57
CA ALA A 135 -3.87 3.08 -9.18
C ALA A 135 -3.27 4.45 -8.83
N MET A 136 -2.10 4.44 -8.19
CA MET A 136 -1.39 5.64 -7.78
C MET A 136 -0.73 6.37 -8.97
N LEU A 137 0.05 5.66 -9.79
CA LEU A 137 1.00 6.26 -10.75
C LEU A 137 0.56 6.24 -12.22
N LYS A 138 -0.47 5.47 -12.56
CA LYS A 138 -0.96 5.40 -13.94
C LYS A 138 -1.72 6.67 -14.32
N VAL A 139 -1.46 7.16 -15.54
CA VAL A 139 -2.25 8.18 -16.24
C VAL A 139 -2.92 7.53 -17.45
N ASP A 140 -4.18 7.87 -17.70
CA ASP A 140 -4.88 7.44 -18.91
C ASP A 140 -4.40 8.28 -20.11
N GLU A 141 -3.31 7.83 -20.74
CA GLU A 141 -2.84 8.40 -22.00
C GLU A 141 -3.63 7.81 -23.18
N LYS A 142 -4.74 8.45 -23.52
CA LYS A 142 -5.36 8.26 -24.83
C LYS A 142 -4.48 8.93 -25.88
N GLY A 143 -3.60 8.17 -26.53
CA GLY A 143 -3.21 8.48 -27.92
C GLY A 143 -1.75 8.67 -28.30
N LEU A 144 -0.75 8.14 -27.59
CA LEU A 144 0.63 8.09 -28.10
C LEU A 144 1.28 6.74 -27.81
N ILE A 145 2.27 6.39 -28.64
CA ILE A 145 3.07 5.16 -28.57
C ILE A 145 3.59 5.02 -27.13
N SER A 146 2.88 4.24 -26.32
CA SER A 146 3.14 4.18 -24.88
C SER A 146 4.36 3.29 -24.65
N ALA A 147 5.35 3.79 -23.92
CA ALA A 147 6.28 2.92 -23.22
C ALA A 147 5.49 1.86 -22.43
N SER A 148 6.10 0.69 -22.18
CA SER A 148 5.50 -0.30 -21.29
C SER A 148 5.05 0.39 -20.00
N ILE A 149 3.80 0.15 -19.56
CA ILE A 149 3.27 0.68 -18.29
C ILE A 149 4.23 0.42 -17.13
N VAL A 150 4.93 -0.71 -17.17
CA VAL A 150 5.96 -1.09 -16.19
C VAL A 150 7.15 -0.14 -16.24
N SER A 151 7.63 0.23 -17.43
CA SER A 151 8.74 1.18 -17.56
C SER A 151 8.36 2.55 -17.01
N THR A 152 7.15 3.03 -17.33
CA THR A 152 6.65 4.31 -16.81
C THR A 152 6.51 4.30 -15.30
N ILE A 153 5.96 3.23 -14.73
CA ILE A 153 5.83 3.08 -13.27
C ILE A 153 7.21 2.99 -12.61
N ALA A 154 8.11 2.16 -13.13
CA ALA A 154 9.46 1.98 -12.58
C ALA A 154 10.25 3.29 -12.59
N GLU A 155 10.17 4.05 -13.69
CA GLU A 155 10.79 5.36 -13.82
C GLU A 155 10.18 6.36 -12.81
N GLN A 156 8.85 6.41 -12.69
CA GLN A 156 8.21 7.29 -11.70
C GLN A 156 8.62 6.94 -10.26
N CYS A 157 8.67 5.65 -9.90
CA CYS A 157 9.14 5.21 -8.58
C CYS A 157 10.58 5.69 -8.32
N ALA A 158 11.46 5.53 -9.31
CA ALA A 158 12.85 5.97 -9.23
C ALA A 158 12.93 7.49 -9.00
N PHE A 159 12.15 8.30 -9.71
CA PHE A 159 12.14 9.75 -9.51
C PHE A 159 11.36 10.22 -8.30
N ILE A 160 10.57 9.39 -7.64
CA ILE A 160 9.92 9.75 -6.37
C ILE A 160 10.89 9.52 -5.22
N LEU A 161 11.55 8.36 -5.20
CA LEU A 161 12.35 7.91 -4.07
C LEU A 161 13.85 8.12 -4.20
N GLY A 162 14.40 8.13 -5.41
CA GLY A 162 15.84 8.17 -5.63
C GLY A 162 16.47 9.49 -5.20
N GLU A 163 17.67 9.40 -4.64
CA GLU A 163 18.48 10.54 -4.18
C GLU A 163 19.63 10.88 -5.14
N ASP A 164 20.02 9.94 -6.02
CA ASP A 164 21.00 10.12 -7.07
C ASP A 164 20.71 9.20 -8.27
N ALA A 165 21.51 9.32 -9.33
CA ALA A 165 21.33 8.55 -10.56
C ALA A 165 21.48 7.03 -10.35
N ASP A 166 22.42 6.60 -9.50
CA ASP A 166 22.67 5.19 -9.23
C ASP A 166 21.50 4.59 -8.42
N ASP A 167 20.99 5.35 -7.46
CA ASP A 167 19.83 4.96 -6.67
C ASP A 167 18.56 4.89 -7.53
N CYS A 168 18.36 5.85 -8.44
CA CYS A 168 17.27 5.79 -9.41
C CYS A 168 17.33 4.54 -10.29
N LEU A 169 18.51 4.19 -10.83
CA LEU A 169 18.70 2.98 -11.63
C LEU A 169 18.41 1.71 -10.82
N ARG A 170 18.85 1.68 -9.56
CA ARG A 170 18.60 0.56 -8.64
C ARG A 170 17.11 0.39 -8.35
N ILE A 171 16.38 1.48 -8.07
CA ILE A 171 14.94 1.47 -7.82
C ILE A 171 14.19 1.02 -9.08
N GLU A 172 14.55 1.55 -10.25
CA GLU A 172 13.92 1.19 -11.52
C GLU A 172 14.08 -0.31 -11.81
N HIS A 173 15.28 -0.86 -11.61
CA HIS A 173 15.54 -2.29 -11.77
C HIS A 173 14.72 -3.13 -10.77
N LYS A 174 14.66 -2.71 -9.49
CA LYS A 174 13.88 -3.39 -8.45
C LYS A 174 12.39 -3.46 -8.82
N VAL A 175 11.80 -2.35 -9.26
CA VAL A 175 10.38 -2.30 -9.67
C VAL A 175 10.12 -3.19 -10.88
N LYS A 176 10.99 -3.15 -11.90
CA LYS A 176 10.84 -4.03 -13.08
C LYS A 176 10.87 -5.51 -12.70
N ALA A 177 11.75 -5.90 -11.78
CA ALA A 177 11.80 -7.27 -11.27
C ALA A 177 10.50 -7.68 -10.56
N MET A 178 9.95 -6.81 -9.70
CA MET A 178 8.67 -7.03 -9.03
C MET A 178 7.51 -7.22 -10.04
N TYR A 179 7.47 -6.41 -11.10
CA TYR A 179 6.47 -6.57 -12.16
C TYR A 179 6.66 -7.84 -13.00
N GLY A 180 7.89 -8.35 -13.12
CA GLY A 180 8.17 -9.68 -13.68
C GLY A 180 7.52 -10.79 -12.87
N VAL A 181 7.58 -10.70 -11.53
CA VAL A 181 6.89 -11.64 -10.64
C VAL A 181 5.38 -11.51 -10.74
N ARG A 182 4.83 -10.28 -10.74
CA ARG A 182 3.39 -10.04 -10.96
C ARG A 182 2.90 -10.65 -12.27
N SER A 183 3.67 -10.49 -13.35
CA SER A 183 3.35 -11.10 -14.65
C SER A 183 3.28 -12.63 -14.55
N SER A 184 4.25 -13.23 -13.86
CA SER A 184 4.31 -14.68 -13.64
C SER A 184 3.11 -15.17 -12.83
N ILE A 185 2.74 -14.51 -11.72
CA ILE A 185 1.57 -14.90 -10.92
C ILE A 185 0.30 -14.98 -11.77
N VAL A 186 0.06 -13.99 -12.64
CA VAL A 186 -1.15 -13.93 -13.48
C VAL A 186 -1.12 -14.93 -14.62
N HIS A 187 0.02 -15.13 -15.28
CA HIS A 187 0.09 -15.89 -16.53
C HIS A 187 0.55 -17.34 -16.36
N SER A 188 1.46 -17.62 -15.41
CA SER A 188 1.93 -18.97 -15.13
C SER A 188 1.26 -19.62 -13.92
N GLY A 189 0.41 -18.89 -13.20
CA GLY A 189 -0.27 -19.39 -12.01
C GLY A 189 0.67 -19.67 -10.84
N SER A 190 1.92 -19.18 -10.90
CA SER A 190 2.91 -19.35 -9.83
C SER A 190 2.40 -18.69 -8.56
N SER A 191 2.06 -19.50 -7.57
CA SER A 191 1.56 -19.04 -6.26
C SER A 191 2.67 -18.83 -5.23
N SER A 192 3.90 -19.26 -5.54
CA SER A 192 5.05 -19.10 -4.66
C SER A 192 5.62 -17.70 -4.82
N VAL A 193 5.28 -16.82 -3.88
CA VAL A 193 5.90 -15.51 -3.70
C VAL A 193 6.78 -15.56 -2.47
N ASP A 194 8.04 -15.15 -2.63
CA ASP A 194 8.99 -15.03 -1.53
C ASP A 194 8.53 -13.96 -0.52
N ASP A 195 8.68 -14.26 0.78
CA ASP A 195 8.20 -13.37 1.85
C ASP A 195 8.96 -12.05 1.88
N LEU A 196 10.29 -12.09 1.74
CA LEU A 196 11.13 -10.90 1.75
C LEU A 196 10.80 -10.02 0.55
N LEU A 197 10.57 -10.62 -0.62
CA LEU A 197 10.16 -9.88 -1.81
C LEU A 197 8.80 -9.21 -1.64
N LEU A 198 7.82 -9.87 -1.01
CA LEU A 198 6.52 -9.27 -0.73
C LEU A 198 6.65 -8.11 0.26
N GLN A 199 7.41 -8.28 1.36
CA GLN A 199 7.66 -7.19 2.31
C GLN A 199 8.36 -6.01 1.63
N ASP A 200 9.37 -6.28 0.80
CA ASP A 200 10.07 -5.28 0.02
C ASP A 200 9.13 -4.47 -0.89
N PHE A 201 8.10 -5.12 -1.47
CA PHE A 201 7.15 -4.44 -2.35
C PHE A 201 6.15 -3.61 -1.55
N LEU A 202 5.68 -4.12 -0.40
CA LEU A 202 4.83 -3.39 0.54
C LEU A 202 5.53 -2.13 1.08
N ASP A 203 6.79 -2.25 1.50
CA ASP A 203 7.59 -1.13 1.97
C ASP A 203 7.82 -0.08 0.89
N LEU A 204 8.08 -0.52 -0.34
CA LEU A 204 8.30 0.37 -1.47
C LEU A 204 7.05 1.22 -1.76
N ILE A 205 5.88 0.60 -1.88
CA ILE A 205 4.64 1.35 -2.16
C ILE A 205 4.28 2.30 -1.01
N ARG A 206 4.50 1.91 0.25
CA ARG A 206 4.28 2.80 1.40
C ARG A 206 5.15 4.04 1.29
N LYS A 207 6.45 3.87 1.08
CA LYS A 207 7.39 4.98 0.92
C LYS A 207 6.95 5.91 -0.21
N ILE A 208 6.49 5.36 -1.33
CA ILE A 208 5.94 6.13 -2.45
C ILE A 208 4.69 6.92 -2.02
N ILE A 209 3.70 6.29 -1.40
CA ILE A 209 2.46 6.94 -0.96
C ILE A 209 2.79 8.12 -0.04
N PHE A 210 3.61 7.91 0.99
CA PHE A 210 4.02 8.98 1.90
C PHE A 210 4.79 10.10 1.21
N LYS A 211 5.72 9.76 0.30
CA LYS A 211 6.46 10.77 -0.47
C LYS A 211 5.52 11.57 -1.37
N VAL A 212 4.51 10.95 -1.96
CA VAL A 212 3.51 11.65 -2.77
C VAL A 212 2.61 12.53 -1.90
N VAL A 213 2.20 12.10 -0.71
CA VAL A 213 1.48 12.97 0.25
C VAL A 213 2.32 14.21 0.57
N ASN A 214 3.62 14.04 0.86
CA ASN A 214 4.52 15.15 1.11
C ASN A 214 4.64 16.10 -0.11
N LEU A 215 4.84 15.55 -1.31
CA LEU A 215 4.92 16.34 -2.56
C LEU A 215 3.61 17.07 -2.83
N LYS A 216 2.46 16.43 -2.59
CA LYS A 216 1.15 17.03 -2.69
C LYS A 216 1.05 18.25 -1.78
N VAL A 217 1.37 18.12 -0.50
CA VAL A 217 1.26 19.21 0.48
C VAL A 217 2.23 20.33 0.18
N SER A 218 3.49 20.01 -0.13
CA SER A 218 4.54 21.00 -0.38
C SER A 218 4.38 21.77 -1.69
N LEU A 219 3.76 21.17 -2.71
CA LEU A 219 3.60 21.76 -4.05
C LEU A 219 2.13 22.02 -4.43
N ASP A 220 1.19 21.79 -3.53
CA ASP A 220 -0.27 21.88 -3.74
C ASP A 220 -0.77 21.11 -4.97
N LEU A 221 -0.25 19.89 -5.19
CA LEU A 221 -0.61 19.08 -6.36
C LEU A 221 -2.08 18.66 -6.30
N LYS A 222 -2.81 18.81 -7.41
CA LYS A 222 -4.23 18.45 -7.53
C LYS A 222 -4.51 17.21 -8.36
N ASN A 223 -3.57 16.84 -9.25
CA ASN A 223 -3.75 15.73 -10.18
C ASN A 223 -2.42 15.05 -10.56
N VAL A 224 -2.51 13.87 -11.19
CA VAL A 224 -1.31 13.08 -11.54
C VAL A 224 -0.46 13.74 -12.61
N LYS A 225 -1.06 14.57 -13.48
CA LYS A 225 -0.29 15.26 -14.52
C LYS A 225 0.68 16.27 -13.91
N GLU A 226 0.28 16.97 -12.85
CA GLU A 226 1.16 17.86 -12.09
C GLU A 226 2.28 17.11 -11.37
N LEU A 227 1.96 15.94 -10.80
CA LEU A 227 2.98 15.04 -10.23
C LEU A 227 4.00 14.64 -11.31
N GLN A 228 3.55 14.14 -12.46
CA GLN A 228 4.44 13.76 -13.56
C GLN A 228 5.25 14.93 -14.10
N ALA A 229 4.66 16.12 -14.21
CA ALA A 229 5.38 17.32 -14.63
C ALA A 229 6.51 17.67 -13.64
N THR A 230 6.26 17.48 -12.34
CA THR A 230 7.26 17.66 -11.28
C THR A 230 8.39 16.64 -11.39
N LEU A 231 8.06 15.36 -11.55
CA LEU A 231 9.05 14.29 -11.74
C LEU A 231 9.87 14.48 -13.02
N LYS A 232 9.22 14.93 -14.11
CA LYS A 232 9.89 15.24 -15.36
C LYS A 232 10.88 16.40 -15.22
N LYS A 233 10.54 17.44 -14.45
CA LYS A 233 11.49 18.53 -14.15
C LYS A 233 12.71 18.00 -13.40
N ARG A 234 12.52 17.16 -12.38
CA ARG A 234 13.60 16.50 -11.61
C ARG A 234 14.56 15.72 -12.54
N LYS A 235 14.00 14.95 -13.49
CA LYS A 235 14.77 14.23 -14.52
C LYS A 235 15.69 15.14 -15.35
N TYR A 236 15.19 16.26 -15.85
CA TYR A 236 15.94 17.12 -16.76
C TYR A 236 16.81 18.16 -16.06
N SER A 237 16.57 18.45 -14.78
CA SER A 237 17.43 19.36 -14.00
C SER A 237 18.69 18.67 -13.49
N GLY A 238 18.76 17.33 -13.50
CA GLY A 238 19.84 16.57 -12.86
C GLY A 238 19.92 16.76 -11.35
N VAL A 239 18.88 17.38 -10.76
CA VAL A 239 18.72 17.52 -9.31
C VAL A 239 17.94 16.30 -8.88
N TRP A 240 18.68 15.33 -8.35
CA TRP A 240 18.14 14.13 -7.75
C TRP A 240 17.74 14.50 -6.33
#